data_AF-A0AB36V3Q3-F1
#
_entry.id   AF-A0AB36V3Q3-F1
#
_cell.length_a   1.000
_cell.length_b   1.000
_cell.length_c   1.000
_cell.angle_alpha   90.00
_cell.angle_beta   90.00
_cell.angle_gamma   90.00
#
_symmetry.space_group_name_H-M   'P 1'
#
loop_
_entity.id
_entity.type
_entity.pdbx_description
1 polymer ?
#
loop_
_entity_poly.entity_id
_entity_poly.type
_entity_poly.pdbx_seq_one_letter_code
_entity_poly.pdbx_strand_id
1 'polypeptide(L)'
;MIIFGQTLKQLRKSRDLTQAELAETLNLSQSQIKNWETGRFQPDIQTLASIASFFNVSLDVLVGFSNNFEDEPIQQVISEARSTYGALDDAQKERFCNQVLLFIRMIKDNRDTF
;
A
#
# COMPACT_ATOMS: atom_id res chain seq x y z
N MET A 1 2.89 -4.21 -7.61
CA MET A 1 2.41 -4.26 -9.03
C MET A 1 1.36 -3.17 -9.19
N ILE A 2 1.40 -2.35 -10.25
CA ILE A 2 0.41 -1.27 -10.46
C ILE A 2 -0.80 -1.85 -11.24
N ILE A 3 -2.01 -1.70 -10.70
CA ILE A 3 -3.25 -2.28 -11.28
C ILE A 3 -4.40 -1.26 -11.40
N PHE A 4 -4.05 0.04 -11.50
CA PHE A 4 -4.97 1.19 -11.58
C PHE A 4 -6.34 0.92 -12.24
N GLY A 5 -6.38 0.38 -13.46
CA GLY A 5 -7.63 0.15 -14.18
C GLY A 5 -8.62 -0.77 -13.45
N GLN A 6 -8.10 -1.81 -12.77
CA GLN A 6 -8.91 -2.71 -11.96
C GLN A 6 -9.42 -2.00 -10.70
N THR A 7 -8.54 -1.25 -10.03
CA THR A 7 -8.91 -0.48 -8.83
C THR A 7 -9.95 0.59 -9.14
N LEU A 8 -9.79 1.34 -10.23
CA LEU A 8 -10.76 2.33 -10.70
C LEU A 8 -12.13 1.69 -10.92
N LYS A 9 -12.17 0.52 -11.58
CA LYS A 9 -13.40 -0.22 -11.83
C LYS A 9 -14.08 -0.68 -10.54
N GLN A 10 -13.29 -1.09 -9.54
CA GLN A 10 -13.80 -1.49 -8.23
C GLN A 10 -14.37 -0.29 -7.47
N LEU A 11 -13.65 0.83 -7.41
CA LEU A 11 -14.08 2.07 -6.75
C LEU A 11 -15.34 2.65 -7.41
N ARG A 12 -15.42 2.62 -8.74
CA ARG A 12 -16.61 3.05 -9.46
C ARG A 12 -17.83 2.20 -9.10
N LYS A 13 -17.65 0.88 -9.10
CA LYS A 13 -18.73 -0.06 -8.77
C LYS A 13 -19.15 0.01 -7.30
N SER A 14 -18.25 0.33 -6.37
CA SER A 14 -18.62 0.49 -4.95
C SER A 14 -19.45 1.75 -4.68
N ARG A 15 -19.54 2.67 -5.64
CA ARG A 15 -20.42 3.83 -5.63
C ARG A 15 -21.64 3.65 -6.55
N ASP A 16 -21.88 2.44 -7.07
CA ASP A 16 -22.96 2.10 -8.00
C ASP A 16 -22.99 2.95 -9.29
N LEU A 17 -21.85 3.48 -9.71
CA LEU A 17 -21.75 4.33 -10.90
C LEU A 17 -21.50 3.51 -12.16
N THR A 18 -22.13 3.89 -13.26
CA THR A 18 -21.76 3.48 -14.63
C THR A 18 -20.51 4.23 -15.11
N GLN A 19 -19.88 3.74 -16.18
CA GLN A 19 -18.73 4.45 -16.78
C GLN A 19 -19.12 5.84 -17.28
N ALA A 20 -20.36 6.04 -17.72
CA ALA A 20 -20.85 7.32 -18.21
C ALA A 20 -21.06 8.31 -17.05
N GLU A 21 -21.70 7.87 -15.96
CA GLU A 21 -21.93 8.72 -14.78
C GLU A 21 -20.63 9.14 -14.10
N LEU A 22 -19.65 8.23 -14.00
CA LEU A 22 -18.33 8.60 -13.48
C LEU A 22 -17.64 9.62 -14.38
N ALA A 23 -17.74 9.44 -15.70
CA ALA A 23 -17.14 10.36 -16.66
C ALA A 23 -17.76 11.76 -16.55
N GLU A 24 -19.09 11.84 -16.47
CA GLU A 24 -19.82 13.09 -16.28
C GLU A 24 -19.41 13.79 -14.97
N THR A 25 -19.35 13.04 -13.86
CA THR A 25 -19.00 13.57 -12.54
C THR A 25 -17.58 14.16 -12.50
N LEU A 26 -16.65 13.59 -13.27
CA LEU A 26 -15.26 14.01 -13.32
C LEU A 26 -14.94 14.94 -14.51
N ASN A 27 -15.95 15.34 -15.30
CA ASN A 27 -15.79 16.10 -16.54
C ASN A 27 -14.81 15.44 -17.54
N LEU A 28 -15.00 14.14 -17.76
CA LEU A 28 -14.24 13.27 -18.64
C LEU A 28 -15.14 12.63 -19.69
N SER A 29 -14.56 12.00 -20.70
CA SER A 29 -15.30 11.17 -21.65
C SER A 29 -15.46 9.73 -21.13
N GLN A 30 -16.60 9.10 -21.42
CA GLN A 30 -16.82 7.68 -21.14
C GLN A 30 -15.73 6.79 -21.78
N SER A 31 -15.21 7.20 -22.94
CA SER A 31 -14.11 6.52 -23.63
C SER A 31 -12.83 6.50 -22.81
N GLN A 32 -12.49 7.61 -22.12
CA GLN A 32 -11.35 7.66 -21.20
C GLN A 32 -11.52 6.65 -20.06
N ILE A 33 -12.68 6.64 -19.38
CA ILE A 33 -12.95 5.68 -18.30
C ILE A 33 -12.81 4.24 -18.79
N LYS A 34 -13.41 3.91 -19.95
CA LYS A 34 -13.30 2.57 -20.54
C LYS A 34 -11.85 2.20 -20.87
N ASN A 35 -11.10 3.12 -21.45
CA ASN A 35 -9.71 2.90 -21.83
C ASN A 35 -8.81 2.64 -20.61
N TRP A 36 -9.08 3.34 -19.50
CA TRP A 36 -8.37 3.17 -18.24
C TRP A 36 -8.72 1.84 -17.57
N GLU A 37 -10.01 1.51 -17.47
CA GLU A 37 -10.46 0.24 -16.86
C GLU A 37 -10.03 -1.01 -17.64
N THR A 38 -9.71 -0.85 -18.93
CA THR A 38 -9.19 -1.93 -19.79
C THR A 38 -7.67 -1.93 -19.90
N GLY A 39 -6.99 -0.96 -19.28
CA GLY A 39 -5.53 -0.85 -19.29
C GLY A 39 -4.91 -0.42 -20.63
N ARG A 40 -5.72 0.08 -21.58
CA ARG A 40 -5.22 0.55 -22.89
C ARG A 40 -4.44 1.87 -22.79
N PHE A 41 -4.86 2.75 -21.89
CA PHE A 41 -4.24 4.05 -21.65
C PHE A 41 -4.19 4.32 -20.15
N GLN A 42 -3.39 5.29 -19.75
CA GLN A 42 -3.31 5.77 -18.37
C GLN A 42 -3.64 7.28 -18.32
N PRO A 43 -4.29 7.74 -17.24
CA PRO A 43 -4.50 9.17 -16.98
C PRO A 43 -3.18 9.87 -16.65
N ASP A 44 -3.16 11.20 -16.79
CA ASP A 44 -2.09 12.03 -16.26
C ASP A 44 -2.19 12.19 -14.72
N ILE A 45 -1.15 12.79 -14.13
CA ILE A 45 -1.05 12.99 -12.67
C ILE A 45 -2.19 13.86 -12.12
N GLN A 46 -2.63 14.87 -12.87
CA GLN A 46 -3.69 15.79 -12.43
C GLN A 46 -5.03 15.05 -12.38
N THR A 47 -5.31 14.25 -13.40
CA THR A 47 -6.49 13.41 -13.49
C THR A 47 -6.48 12.33 -12.40
N LEU A 48 -5.34 11.70 -12.12
CA LEU A 48 -5.21 10.76 -11.00
C LEU A 48 -5.54 11.42 -9.66
N ALA A 49 -5.02 12.64 -9.41
CA ALA A 49 -5.31 13.38 -8.19
C ALA A 49 -6.80 13.71 -8.06
N SER A 50 -7.45 14.13 -9.16
CA SER A 50 -8.90 14.40 -9.18
C SER A 50 -9.72 13.14 -8.89
N ILE A 51 -9.36 12.01 -9.49
CA ILE A 51 -10.03 10.71 -9.24
C ILE A 51 -9.83 10.28 -7.78
N ALA A 52 -8.61 10.39 -7.25
CA ALA A 52 -8.30 10.04 -5.87
C ALA A 52 -9.10 10.89 -4.88
N SER A 53 -9.20 12.19 -5.13
CA SER A 53 -10.02 13.13 -4.35
C SER A 53 -11.51 12.76 -4.39
N PHE A 54 -12.05 12.47 -5.58
CA PHE A 54 -13.46 12.07 -5.75
C PHE A 54 -13.82 10.80 -4.95
N PHE A 55 -12.96 9.78 -5.00
CA PHE A 55 -13.18 8.55 -4.26
C PHE A 55 -12.74 8.62 -2.79
N ASN A 56 -12.09 9.71 -2.38
CA ASN A 56 -11.49 9.90 -1.05
C ASN A 56 -10.51 8.77 -0.68
N VAL A 57 -9.58 8.47 -1.59
CA VAL A 57 -8.51 7.48 -1.40
C VAL A 57 -7.14 8.11 -1.67
N SER A 58 -6.07 7.50 -1.16
CA SER A 58 -4.71 7.93 -1.54
C SER A 58 -4.39 7.55 -2.99
N LEU A 59 -3.38 8.19 -3.57
CA LEU A 59 -2.89 7.87 -4.91
C LEU A 59 -2.38 6.42 -4.96
N ASP A 60 -1.69 5.96 -3.91
CA ASP A 60 -1.19 4.60 -3.77
C ASP A 60 -2.31 3.57 -3.89
N VAL A 61 -3.41 3.78 -3.15
CA VAL A 61 -4.60 2.93 -3.24
C VAL A 61 -5.17 2.98 -4.66
N LEU A 62 -5.36 4.18 -5.22
CA LEU A 62 -5.96 4.34 -6.55
C LEU A 62 -5.19 3.61 -7.64
N VAL A 63 -3.86 3.74 -7.67
CA VAL A 63 -3.05 3.08 -8.70
C VAL A 63 -2.81 1.59 -8.41
N GLY A 64 -3.34 1.09 -7.29
CA GLY A 64 -3.10 -0.27 -6.81
C GLY A 64 -1.64 -0.49 -6.44
N PHE A 65 -0.93 0.57 -6.04
CA PHE A 65 0.42 0.47 -5.53
C PHE A 65 0.35 -0.04 -4.09
N SER A 66 0.63 -1.34 -3.92
CA SER A 66 1.10 -1.85 -2.65
C SER A 66 2.61 -1.68 -2.63
N ASN A 67 3.09 -1.00 -1.60
CA ASN A 67 4.51 -0.78 -1.38
C ASN A 67 5.16 -2.10 -0.92
N ASN A 68 5.31 -3.06 -1.82
CA ASN A 68 6.07 -4.28 -1.58
C ASN A 68 7.59 -3.99 -1.64
N PHE A 69 8.06 -2.86 -1.10
CA PHE A 69 9.43 -2.78 -0.56
C PHE A 69 9.49 -3.46 0.81
N GLU A 70 8.69 -4.51 0.98
CA GLU A 70 8.88 -5.45 2.05
C GLU A 70 10.15 -6.22 1.67
N ASP A 71 11.28 -5.79 2.22
CA ASP A 71 12.50 -6.59 2.26
C ASP A 71 12.09 -7.93 2.88
N GLU A 72 11.82 -8.93 2.04
CA GLU A 72 11.25 -10.22 2.42
C GLU A 72 12.00 -10.83 3.64
N PRO A 73 13.34 -10.74 3.71
CA PRO A 73 14.11 -11.00 4.92
C PRO A 73 13.62 -10.29 6.20
N ILE A 74 13.39 -8.97 6.18
CA ILE A 74 12.98 -8.25 7.40
C ILE A 74 11.54 -8.58 7.80
N GLN A 75 10.66 -8.88 6.85
CA GLN A 75 9.29 -9.27 7.16
C GLN A 75 9.21 -10.64 7.82
N GLN A 76 10.02 -11.60 7.37
CA GLN A 76 10.11 -12.90 8.03
C GLN A 76 10.54 -12.74 9.50
N VAL A 77 11.56 -11.91 9.75
CA VAL A 77 12.05 -11.60 11.09
C VAL A 77 10.98 -10.91 11.94
N ILE A 78 10.28 -9.90 11.41
CA ILE A 78 9.23 -9.17 12.13
C ILE A 78 8.06 -10.11 12.47
N SER A 79 7.66 -10.96 11.53
CA SER A 79 6.55 -11.92 11.72
C SER A 79 6.88 -12.93 12.82
N GLU A 80 8.07 -13.53 12.79
CA GLU A 80 8.52 -14.48 13.79
C GLU A 80 8.68 -13.84 15.17
N ALA A 81 9.24 -12.62 15.22
CA ALA A 81 9.37 -11.85 16.45
C ALA A 81 8.00 -11.55 17.09
N ARG A 82 6.99 -11.15 16.29
CA ARG A 82 5.63 -10.87 16.77
C ARG A 82 4.95 -12.13 17.31
N SER A 83 5.03 -13.23 16.58
CA SER A 83 4.47 -14.53 16.99
C SER A 83 5.08 -14.98 18.33
N THR A 84 6.41 -14.93 18.41
CA THR A 84 7.16 -15.28 19.63
C THR A 84 6.75 -14.40 20.80
N TYR A 85 6.76 -13.07 20.64
CA TYR A 85 6.40 -12.12 21.71
C TYR A 85 4.98 -12.34 22.25
N GLY A 86 4.02 -12.67 21.37
CA GLY A 86 2.64 -12.93 21.76
C GLY A 86 2.46 -14.15 22.66
N ALA A 87 3.37 -15.12 22.59
CA ALA A 87 3.33 -16.36 23.38
C ALA A 87 4.02 -16.26 24.76
N LEU A 88 4.67 -15.14 25.06
CA LEU A 88 5.47 -14.94 26.28
C LEU A 88 4.65 -14.39 27.45
N ASP A 89 5.08 -14.71 28.67
CA ASP A 89 4.63 -14.02 29.89
C ASP A 89 5.27 -12.62 30.04
N ASP A 90 4.81 -11.83 31.01
CA ASP A 90 5.25 -10.44 31.16
C ASP A 90 6.74 -10.30 31.47
N ALA A 91 7.30 -11.20 32.29
CA ALA A 91 8.73 -11.19 32.62
C ALA A 91 9.58 -11.60 31.41
N GLN A 92 9.10 -12.55 30.60
CA GLN A 92 9.73 -13.00 29.37
C GLN A 92 9.66 -11.93 28.27
N LYS A 93 8.55 -11.19 28.16
CA LYS A 93 8.39 -10.07 27.20
C LYS A 93 9.40 -8.97 27.46
N GLU A 94 9.58 -8.58 28.72
CA GLU A 94 10.57 -7.57 29.10
C GLU A 94 11.98 -8.01 28.72
N ARG A 95 12.35 -9.26 29.03
CA ARG A 95 13.65 -9.83 28.66
C ARG A 95 13.84 -9.89 27.15
N PHE A 96 12.83 -10.34 26.40
CA PHE A 96 12.84 -10.40 24.95
C PHE A 96 13.11 -9.02 24.33
N CYS A 97 12.37 -8.00 24.74
CA CYS A 97 12.56 -6.63 24.25
C CYS A 97 13.98 -6.13 24.54
N ASN A 98 14.48 -6.34 25.76
CA ASN A 98 15.83 -5.93 26.14
C ASN A 98 16.92 -6.63 25.30
N GLN A 99 16.78 -7.93 25.05
CA GLN A 99 17.72 -8.71 24.23
C GLN A 99 17.73 -8.25 22.77
N VAL A 100 16.56 -8.05 22.17
CA VAL A 100 16.44 -7.55 20.79
C VAL A 100 17.07 -6.16 20.67
N LEU A 101 16.81 -5.26 21.63
CA LEU A 101 17.40 -3.93 21.65
C LEU A 101 18.93 -3.96 21.81
N LEU A 102 19.46 -4.83 22.67
CA LEU A 102 20.91 -5.01 22.82
C LEU A 102 21.55 -5.48 21.51
N PHE A 103 20.94 -6.43 20.82
CA PHE A 103 21.45 -6.93 19.54
C PHE A 103 21.42 -5.86 18.44
N ILE A 104 20.33 -5.08 18.35
CA ILE A 104 20.23 -3.96 17.41
C ILE A 104 21.32 -2.91 17.68
N ARG A 105 21.57 -2.57 18.96
CA ARG A 105 22.64 -1.63 19.35
C ARG A 105 24.01 -2.18 18.97
N MET A 106 24.29 -3.44 19.28
CA MET A 106 25.54 -4.11 18.90
C MET A 106 25.79 -4.05 17.39
N ILE A 107 24.77 -4.33 16.56
CA ILE A 107 24.90 -4.21 15.11
C ILE A 107 25.18 -2.77 14.69
N LYS A 108 24.50 -1.79 15.30
CA LYS A 108 24.68 -0.37 14.98
C LYS A 108 26.10 0.09 15.29
N ASP A 109 26.63 -0.30 16.45
CA ASP A 109 27.95 0.11 16.92
C ASP A 109 29.07 -0.61 16.15
N ASN A 110 28.83 -1.82 15.64
CA ASN A 110 29.78 -2.56 14.80
C ASN A 110 29.83 -2.10 13.33
N ARG A 111 28.93 -1.21 12.88
CA ARG A 111 28.96 -0.66 11.51
C ARG A 111 30.08 0.35 11.28
N ASP A 112 30.76 0.83 12.32
CA ASP A 112 31.91 1.73 12.20
C ASP A 112 33.25 1.00 11.98
N THR A 113 33.24 -0.33 11.77
CA THR A 113 34.46 -1.15 11.66
C THR A 113 34.58 -1.95 10.35
N PHE A 114 33.70 -1.72 9.36
CA PHE A 114 33.80 -2.27 8.02
C PHE A 114 33.71 -1.17 6.96
#